data_AF-A0A2U9NLX5-F1
#
_entry.id   AF-A0A2U9NLX5-F1
#
_cell.length_a   1.000
_cell.length_b   1.000
_cell.length_c   1.000
_cell.angle_alpha   90.00
_cell.angle_beta   90.00
_cell.angle_gamma   90.00
#
_symmetry.space_group_name_H-M   'P 1'
#
loop_
_entity.id
_entity.type
_entity.pdbx_description
1 polymer ?
#
loop_
_entity_poly.entity_id
_entity_poly.type
_entity_poly.pdbx_seq_one_letter_code
_entity_poly.pdbx_strand_id
1 'polypeptide(L)'
;MIQQLQELRQHVANSRTRWKDNHEQRFGIFESSNLAPIEYPPLQLVIPPAFHQEVQQYHLNDRACEVLQRALDEMLNTYAQQFHYLSSQLAQIPQLQSQLPKLIEKLRDQFQQFFETNGLPKIMEAVKEHAEKHPRPSTPPPPPRQSSIPAYEA
;
A
#
# COMPACT_ATOMS: atom_id res chain seq x y z
N MET A 1 -3.93 58.49 -16.56
CA MET A 1 -3.59 57.17 -15.98
C MET A 1 -4.69 56.13 -16.13
N ILE A 2 -5.98 56.43 -15.87
CA ILE A 2 -7.06 55.42 -15.96
C ILE A 2 -7.22 54.84 -17.39
N GLN A 3 -7.14 55.67 -18.43
CA GLN A 3 -7.25 55.22 -19.83
C GLN A 3 -6.15 54.23 -20.24
N GLN A 4 -4.88 54.52 -19.92
CA GLN A 4 -3.76 53.64 -20.24
C GLN A 4 -3.91 52.24 -19.60
N LEU A 5 -4.51 52.18 -18.41
CA LEU A 5 -4.74 50.94 -17.71
C LEU A 5 -5.87 50.11 -18.35
N GLN A 6 -6.87 50.76 -18.94
CA GLN A 6 -7.91 50.11 -19.74
C GLN A 6 -7.36 49.57 -21.07
N GLU A 7 -6.54 50.35 -21.76
CA GLU A 7 -5.89 49.94 -23.02
C GLU A 7 -5.00 48.71 -22.80
N LEU A 8 -4.22 48.69 -21.71
CA LEU A 8 -3.39 47.54 -21.36
C LEU A 8 -4.25 46.29 -21.10
N ARG A 9 -5.35 46.42 -20.34
CA ARG A 9 -6.28 45.29 -20.09
C ARG A 9 -6.89 44.77 -21.39
N GLN A 10 -7.27 45.66 -22.30
CA GLN A 10 -7.81 45.30 -23.60
C GLN A 10 -6.76 44.56 -24.45
N HIS A 11 -5.50 45.03 -24.43
CA HIS A 11 -4.40 44.36 -25.12
C HIS A 11 -4.12 42.97 -24.57
N VAL A 12 -4.14 42.79 -23.25
CA VAL A 12 -3.95 41.48 -22.61
C VAL A 12 -5.10 40.54 -22.97
N ALA A 13 -6.35 41.02 -22.94
CA ALA A 13 -7.52 40.23 -23.34
C ALA A 13 -7.45 39.80 -24.80
N ASN A 14 -7.12 40.73 -25.71
CA ASN A 14 -6.98 40.46 -27.14
C ASN A 14 -5.81 39.52 -27.46
N SER A 15 -4.71 39.63 -26.70
CA SER A 15 -3.57 38.73 -26.88
C SER A 15 -3.91 37.32 -26.42
N ARG A 16 -4.67 37.18 -25.33
CA ARG A 16 -5.14 35.90 -24.82
C ARG A 16 -6.08 35.19 -25.81
N THR A 17 -7.02 35.90 -26.42
CA THR A 17 -7.91 35.31 -27.43
C THR A 17 -7.14 34.87 -28.66
N ARG A 18 -6.26 35.72 -29.21
CA ARG A 18 -5.40 35.36 -30.35
C ARG A 18 -4.52 34.14 -30.08
N TRP A 19 -3.99 34.02 -28.87
CA TRP A 19 -3.15 32.88 -28.50
C TRP A 19 -3.97 31.60 -28.36
N LYS A 20 -5.18 31.69 -27.80
CA LYS A 20 -6.13 30.58 -27.75
C LYS A 20 -6.52 30.11 -29.15
N ASP A 21 -6.92 31.03 -30.04
CA ASP A 21 -7.35 30.69 -31.40
C ASP A 21 -6.21 30.05 -32.21
N ASN A 22 -4.98 30.60 -32.12
CA ASN A 22 -3.81 30.01 -32.76
C ASN A 22 -3.49 28.61 -32.21
N HIS A 23 -3.65 28.42 -30.90
CA HIS A 23 -3.44 27.12 -30.28
C HIS A 23 -4.50 26.12 -30.78
N GLU A 24 -5.78 26.50 -30.79
CA GLU A 24 -6.87 25.64 -31.27
C GLU A 24 -6.72 25.29 -32.75
N GLN A 25 -6.24 26.21 -33.58
CA GLN A 25 -5.96 25.97 -34.99
C GLN A 25 -4.81 24.97 -35.22
N ARG A 26 -3.78 25.01 -34.36
CA ARG A 26 -2.60 24.14 -34.48
C ARG A 26 -2.78 22.78 -33.83
N PHE A 27 -3.49 22.71 -32.71
CA PHE A 27 -3.53 21.55 -31.82
C PHE A 27 -4.94 20.99 -31.61
N GLY A 28 -5.97 21.62 -32.21
CA GLY A 28 -7.37 21.27 -31.98
C GLY A 28 -7.96 21.98 -30.77
N ILE A 29 -9.29 21.94 -30.67
CA ILE A 29 -10.03 22.48 -29.52
C ILE A 29 -9.57 21.74 -28.27
N PHE A 30 -9.17 22.48 -27.24
CA PHE A 30 -9.03 21.92 -25.90
C PHE A 30 -10.45 21.57 -25.42
N GLU A 31 -10.93 20.39 -25.78
CA GLU A 31 -12.02 19.78 -25.05
C GLU A 31 -11.47 19.53 -23.66
N SER A 32 -11.88 20.38 -22.71
CA SER A 32 -11.78 20.08 -21.28
C SER A 32 -12.68 18.87 -21.05
N SER A 33 -12.18 17.71 -21.43
CA SER A 33 -12.91 16.46 -21.41
C SER A 33 -13.26 16.21 -19.96
N ASN A 34 -14.54 16.39 -19.63
CA ASN A 34 -15.12 15.94 -18.37
C ASN A 34 -15.08 14.40 -18.41
N LEU A 35 -13.90 13.83 -18.27
CA LEU A 35 -13.72 12.40 -18.16
C LEU A 35 -14.35 12.00 -16.84
N ALA A 36 -15.30 11.07 -16.91
CA ALA A 36 -15.85 10.46 -15.73
C ALA A 36 -14.69 9.97 -14.84
N PRO A 37 -14.77 10.15 -13.51
CA PRO A 37 -13.76 9.63 -12.60
C PRO A 37 -13.56 8.14 -12.87
N ILE A 38 -12.38 7.76 -13.32
CA ILE A 38 -12.07 6.34 -13.50
C ILE A 38 -11.83 5.77 -12.11
N GLU A 39 -12.76 4.96 -11.63
CA GLU A 39 -12.61 4.23 -10.36
C GLU A 39 -11.79 2.97 -10.60
N TYR A 40 -10.68 2.85 -9.87
CA TYR A 40 -9.87 1.63 -9.84
C TYR A 40 -10.14 0.89 -8.54
N PRO A 41 -10.12 -0.46 -8.54
CA PRO A 41 -10.25 -1.21 -7.30
C PRO A 41 -9.11 -0.85 -6.32
N PRO A 42 -9.30 -0.94 -5.01
CA PRO A 42 -8.22 -0.69 -4.04
C PRO A 42 -7.08 -1.73 -4.21
N LEU A 43 -5.89 -1.40 -3.70
CA LEU A 43 -4.77 -2.35 -3.65
C LEU A 43 -5.13 -3.50 -2.68
N GLN A 44 -4.96 -4.74 -3.14
CA GLN A 44 -5.10 -5.93 -2.31
C GLN A 44 -3.76 -6.66 -2.33
N LEU A 45 -2.97 -6.47 -1.28
CA LEU A 45 -1.71 -7.18 -1.11
C LEU A 45 -1.98 -8.57 -0.52
N VAL A 46 -1.31 -9.57 -1.05
CA VAL A 46 -1.42 -10.96 -0.57
C VAL A 46 -0.26 -11.24 0.37
N ILE A 47 -0.55 -11.75 1.57
CA ILE A 47 0.49 -12.25 2.48
C ILE A 47 0.82 -13.69 2.06
N PRO A 48 2.06 -14.00 1.67
CA PRO A 48 2.44 -15.36 1.31
C PRO A 48 2.22 -16.34 2.47
N PRO A 49 1.71 -17.55 2.22
CA PRO A 49 1.48 -18.54 3.28
C PRO A 49 2.77 -18.94 4.02
N ALA A 50 3.93 -18.86 3.34
CA ALA A 50 5.23 -19.10 3.94
C ALA A 50 5.52 -18.17 5.13
N PHE A 51 5.09 -16.90 5.05
CA PHE A 51 5.23 -15.94 6.15
C PHE A 51 4.47 -16.41 7.40
N HIS A 52 3.24 -16.90 7.24
CA HIS A 52 2.46 -17.42 8.37
C HIS A 52 3.10 -18.67 8.99
N GLN A 53 3.64 -19.57 8.16
CA GLN A 53 4.35 -20.75 8.64
C GLN A 53 5.59 -20.37 9.46
N GLU A 54 6.34 -19.37 9.01
CA GLU A 54 7.53 -18.88 9.72
C GLU A 54 7.17 -18.20 11.05
N VAL A 55 6.14 -17.35 11.07
CA VAL A 55 5.62 -16.74 12.32
C VAL A 55 5.20 -17.80 13.34
N GLN A 56 4.55 -18.89 12.89
CA GLN A 56 4.09 -19.97 13.76
C GLN A 56 5.25 -20.69 14.48
N GLN A 57 6.44 -20.74 13.89
CA GLN A 57 7.62 -21.38 14.50
C GLN A 57 8.08 -20.64 15.76
N TYR A 58 7.81 -19.34 15.87
CA TYR A 58 8.20 -18.53 17.02
C TYR A 58 7.26 -18.65 18.23
N HIS A 59 6.14 -19.38 18.10
CA HIS A 59 5.18 -19.61 19.19
C HIS A 59 4.80 -18.35 19.99
N LEU A 60 4.53 -17.27 19.26
CA LEU A 60 4.15 -15.97 19.83
C LEU A 60 2.96 -16.11 20.79
N ASN A 61 2.96 -15.30 21.85
CA ASN A 61 1.79 -15.18 22.72
C ASN A 61 0.71 -14.30 22.05
N ASP A 62 -0.52 -14.35 22.59
CA ASP A 62 -1.67 -13.64 22.00
C ASP A 62 -1.41 -12.15 21.82
N ARG A 63 -0.77 -11.51 22.82
CA ARG A 63 -0.43 -10.09 22.77
C ARG A 63 0.56 -9.76 21.65
N ALA A 64 1.57 -10.60 21.43
CA ALA A 64 2.54 -10.43 20.37
C ALA A 64 1.89 -10.65 18.98
N CYS A 65 0.98 -11.62 18.87
CA CYS A 65 0.17 -11.82 17.67
C CYS A 65 -0.70 -10.60 17.35
N GLU A 66 -1.35 -9.98 18.35
CA GLU A 66 -2.14 -8.75 18.16
C GLU A 66 -1.27 -7.57 17.68
N VAL A 67 -0.09 -7.40 18.25
CA VAL A 67 0.85 -6.35 17.84
C VAL A 67 1.34 -6.58 16.41
N LEU A 68 1.66 -7.83 16.07
CA LEU A 68 2.04 -8.22 14.70
C LEU A 68 0.91 -7.93 13.71
N GLN A 69 -0.32 -8.33 14.03
CA GLN A 69 -1.48 -8.08 13.19
C GLN A 69 -1.68 -6.58 12.96
N ARG A 70 -1.60 -5.78 14.03
CA ARG A 70 -1.72 -4.31 13.91
C ARG A 70 -0.63 -3.71 13.03
N ALA A 71 0.61 -4.18 13.16
CA ALA A 71 1.72 -3.72 12.34
C ALA A 71 1.52 -4.07 10.86
N LEU A 72 0.99 -5.27 10.57
CA LEU A 72 0.62 -5.68 9.21
C LEU A 72 -0.49 -4.79 8.66
N ASP A 73 -1.57 -4.57 9.42
CA ASP A 73 -2.70 -3.76 8.99
C ASP A 73 -2.29 -2.31 8.70
N GLU A 74 -1.46 -1.70 9.55
CA GLU A 74 -0.92 -0.35 9.35
C GLU A 74 -0.05 -0.26 8.09
N MET A 75 0.80 -1.26 7.87
CA MET A 75 1.64 -1.33 6.69
C MET A 75 0.80 -1.51 5.41
N LEU A 76 -0.19 -2.42 5.43
CA LEU A 76 -1.12 -2.63 4.33
C LEU A 76 -1.89 -1.35 3.98
N ASN A 77 -2.38 -0.63 5.00
CA ASN A 77 -3.07 0.65 4.81
C ASN A 77 -2.13 1.70 4.20
N THR A 78 -0.88 1.77 4.64
CA THR A 78 0.13 2.68 4.07
C THR A 78 0.36 2.40 2.58
N TYR A 79 0.55 1.13 2.20
CA TYR A 79 0.68 0.76 0.79
C TYR A 79 -0.58 1.07 -0.03
N ALA A 80 -1.77 0.82 0.53
CA ALA A 80 -3.04 1.14 -0.14
C ALA A 80 -3.18 2.65 -0.40
N GLN A 81 -2.82 3.50 0.56
CA GLN A 81 -2.82 4.96 0.40
C GLN A 81 -1.82 5.42 -0.66
N GLN A 82 -0.59 4.89 -0.63
CA GLN A 82 0.44 5.20 -1.63
C GLN A 82 0.02 4.78 -3.03
N PHE A 83 -0.54 3.57 -3.17
CA PHE A 83 -1.06 3.09 -4.44
C PHE A 83 -2.18 3.97 -4.98
N HIS A 84 -3.15 4.34 -4.13
CA HIS A 84 -4.23 5.25 -4.52
C HIS A 84 -3.69 6.61 -4.97
N TYR A 85 -2.76 7.17 -4.21
CA TYR A 85 -2.11 8.43 -4.56
C TYR A 85 -1.43 8.36 -5.93
N LEU A 86 -0.54 7.38 -6.15
CA LEU A 86 0.18 7.22 -7.41
C LEU A 86 -0.76 6.93 -8.58
N SER A 87 -1.79 6.11 -8.37
CA SER A 87 -2.82 5.82 -9.38
C SER A 87 -3.56 7.09 -9.79
N SER A 88 -3.91 7.95 -8.82
CA SER A 88 -4.56 9.24 -9.10
C SER A 88 -3.65 10.19 -9.88
N GLN A 89 -2.34 10.19 -9.59
CA GLN A 89 -1.36 11.00 -10.32
C GLN A 89 -1.20 10.52 -11.77
N LEU A 90 -1.15 9.20 -11.99
CA LEU A 90 -1.10 8.63 -13.34
C LEU A 90 -2.36 8.96 -14.16
N ALA A 91 -3.53 8.94 -13.51
CA ALA A 91 -4.79 9.28 -14.17
C ALA A 91 -4.90 10.74 -14.63
N GLN A 92 -4.13 11.65 -14.01
CA GLN A 92 -4.08 13.05 -14.40
C GLN A 92 -3.24 13.32 -15.65
N ILE A 93 -2.51 12.32 -16.16
CA ILE A 93 -1.64 12.48 -17.35
C ILE A 93 -2.43 12.04 -18.60
N PRO A 94 -2.89 12.98 -19.46
CA PRO A 94 -3.79 12.64 -20.57
C PRO A 94 -3.17 11.67 -21.57
N GLN A 95 -1.85 11.78 -21.81
CA GLN A 95 -1.14 10.93 -22.76
C GLN A 95 -1.09 9.46 -22.33
N LEU A 96 -1.30 9.18 -21.04
CA LEU A 96 -1.24 7.82 -20.48
C LEU A 96 -2.61 7.15 -20.37
N GLN A 97 -3.72 7.83 -20.66
CA GLN A 97 -5.06 7.30 -20.43
C GLN A 97 -5.32 5.96 -21.14
N SER A 98 -4.85 5.80 -22.38
CA SER A 98 -4.99 4.55 -23.13
C SER A 98 -4.14 3.40 -22.57
N GLN A 99 -3.08 3.71 -21.82
CA GLN A 99 -2.17 2.75 -21.19
C GLN A 99 -2.42 2.59 -19.69
N LEU A 100 -3.32 3.40 -19.13
CA LEU A 100 -3.51 3.55 -17.70
C LEU A 100 -3.88 2.23 -17.01
N PRO A 101 -4.81 1.39 -17.52
CA PRO A 101 -5.09 0.09 -16.91
C PRO A 101 -3.83 -0.79 -16.78
N LYS A 102 -3.01 -0.86 -17.83
CA LYS A 102 -1.75 -1.64 -17.85
C LYS A 102 -0.70 -1.07 -16.90
N LEU A 103 -0.63 0.25 -16.75
CA LEU A 103 0.27 0.89 -15.79
C LEU A 103 -0.17 0.63 -14.35
N ILE A 104 -1.47 0.66 -14.08
CA ILE A 104 -2.05 0.36 -12.78
C ILE A 104 -1.80 -1.10 -12.38
N GLU A 105 -1.96 -2.05 -13.31
CA GLU A 105 -1.61 -3.46 -13.08
C GLU A 105 -0.13 -3.63 -12.72
N LYS A 106 0.78 -3.05 -13.52
CA LYS A 106 2.22 -3.06 -13.23
C LYS A 106 2.54 -2.45 -11.88
N LEU A 107 1.85 -1.37 -11.52
CA LEU A 107 2.02 -0.72 -10.23
C LEU A 107 1.62 -1.68 -9.09
N ARG A 108 0.52 -2.41 -9.21
CA ARG A 108 0.13 -3.44 -8.23
C ARG A 108 1.19 -4.50 -8.08
N ASP A 109 1.70 -5.04 -9.19
CA ASP A 109 2.73 -6.09 -9.18
C ASP A 109 4.00 -5.61 -8.47
N GLN A 110 4.41 -4.36 -8.73
CA GLN A 110 5.57 -3.76 -8.07
C GLN A 110 5.35 -3.54 -6.57
N PHE A 111 4.15 -3.11 -6.17
CA PHE A 111 3.79 -2.99 -4.76
C PHE A 111 3.80 -4.35 -4.05
N GLN A 112 3.26 -5.40 -4.69
CA GLN A 112 3.29 -6.76 -4.17
C GLN A 112 4.74 -7.26 -4.01
N GLN A 113 5.56 -7.12 -5.05
CA GLN A 113 6.97 -7.49 -5.01
C GLN A 113 7.72 -6.75 -3.89
N PHE A 114 7.51 -5.44 -3.77
CA PHE A 114 8.19 -4.63 -2.76
C PHE A 114 7.74 -5.00 -1.34
N PHE A 115 6.44 -5.26 -1.15
CA PHE A 115 5.87 -5.75 0.10
C PHE A 115 6.52 -7.08 0.53
N GLU A 116 6.65 -8.03 -0.40
CA GLU A 116 7.27 -9.34 -0.13
C GLU A 116 8.78 -9.24 0.13
N THR A 117 9.49 -8.38 -0.62
CA THR A 117 10.97 -8.32 -0.57
C THR A 117 11.49 -7.42 0.55
N ASN A 118 10.72 -6.40 0.96
CA ASN A 118 11.18 -5.39 1.92
C ASN A 118 10.25 -5.26 3.13
N GLY A 119 8.93 -5.36 2.93
CA GLY A 119 7.95 -5.18 4.00
C GLY A 119 7.93 -6.35 4.98
N LEU A 120 7.64 -7.55 4.47
CA LEU A 120 7.54 -8.77 5.28
C LEU A 120 8.85 -9.14 6.00
N PRO A 121 10.03 -9.08 5.38
CA PRO A 121 11.29 -9.42 6.07
C PRO A 121 11.55 -8.51 7.26
N LYS A 122 11.28 -7.21 7.14
CA LYS A 122 11.45 -6.26 8.25
C LYS A 122 10.55 -6.59 9.45
N ILE A 123 9.32 -7.03 9.19
CA ILE A 123 8.43 -7.50 10.26
C ILE A 123 8.92 -8.81 10.85
N MET A 124 9.39 -9.74 10.02
CA MET A 124 9.93 -11.02 10.48
C MET A 124 11.16 -10.84 11.37
N GLU A 125 12.06 -9.90 11.05
CA GLU A 125 13.20 -9.55 11.89
C GLU A 125 12.75 -9.07 13.28
N ALA A 126 11.73 -8.21 13.35
CA ALA A 126 11.18 -7.74 14.62
C ALA A 126 10.51 -8.87 15.42
N VAL A 127 9.82 -9.80 14.75
CA VAL A 127 9.23 -11.00 15.36
C VAL A 127 10.32 -11.88 15.96
N LYS A 128 11.40 -12.13 15.21
CA LYS A 128 12.55 -12.90 15.67
C LYS A 128 13.23 -12.26 16.87
N GLU A 129 13.49 -10.95 16.83
CA GLU A 129 14.07 -10.20 17.93
C GLU A 129 13.20 -10.28 19.20
N HIS A 130 11.88 -10.20 19.05
CA HIS A 130 10.95 -10.36 20.16
C HIS A 130 11.01 -11.78 20.77
N ALA A 131 11.03 -12.81 19.92
CA ALA A 131 11.12 -14.21 20.37
C ALA A 131 12.44 -14.50 21.10
N GLU A 132 13.56 -13.94 20.64
CA GLU A 132 14.86 -14.07 21.30
C GLU A 132 14.91 -13.38 22.67
N LYS A 133 14.26 -12.22 22.82
CA LYS A 133 14.20 -11.48 24.09
C LYS A 133 13.23 -12.08 25.11
N HIS A 134 12.24 -12.84 24.64
CA HIS A 134 11.23 -13.48 25.48
C HIS A 134 11.20 -14.99 25.22
N PRO A 135 12.30 -15.72 25.52
CA PRO A 135 12.33 -17.15 25.33
C PRO A 135 11.23 -17.77 26.17
N ARG A 136 10.49 -18.72 25.58
CA ARG A 136 9.49 -19.48 26.33
C ARG A 136 10.19 -20.05 27.56
N PRO A 137 9.63 -19.87 28.77
CA PRO A 137 10.16 -20.53 29.94
C PRO A 137 10.06 -22.03 29.66
N SER A 138 11.21 -22.66 29.43
CA SER A 138 11.35 -24.12 29.32
C SER A 138 10.79 -24.70 30.59
N THR A 139 9.49 -25.01 30.57
CA THR A 139 8.84 -25.59 31.73
C THR A 139 9.43 -27.00 31.80
N PRO A 140 10.15 -27.34 32.88
CA PRO A 140 10.76 -28.66 32.98
C PRO A 140 9.67 -29.72 32.80
N PRO A 141 9.97 -30.84 32.13
CA PRO A 141 8.99 -31.89 31.90
C PRO A 141 8.34 -32.27 33.23
N PRO A 142 7.01 -32.48 33.27
CA PRO A 142 6.34 -32.83 34.51
C PRO A 142 7.00 -34.08 35.10
N PRO A 143 7.21 -34.14 36.42
CA PRO A 143 7.85 -35.28 37.05
C PRO A 143 7.11 -36.57 36.66
N PRO A 144 7.83 -37.68 36.44
CA PRO A 144 7.22 -38.95 36.04
C PRO A 144 6.12 -39.30 37.04
N ARG A 145 4.89 -39.47 36.54
CA ARG A 145 3.76 -39.89 37.37
C ARG A 145 4.13 -41.24 37.97
N GLN A 146 4.29 -41.29 39.29
CA GLN A 146 4.45 -42.56 39.99
C GLN A 146 3.22 -43.40 39.71
N SER A 147 3.37 -44.44 38.89
CA SER A 147 2.33 -45.41 38.63
C SER A 147 2.01 -46.11 39.95
N SER A 148 0.82 -45.86 40.48
CA SER A 148 0.27 -46.54 41.64
C SER A 148 0.40 -48.05 41.42
N ILE A 149 1.18 -48.69 42.29
CA ILE A 149 1.43 -50.13 42.30
C ILE A 149 0.07 -50.86 42.46
N PRO A 150 -0.21 -51.92 41.69
CA PRO A 150 -1.47 -52.66 41.82
C PRO A 150 -1.52 -53.38 43.18
N ALA A 151 -2.62 -53.17 43.90
CA ALA A 151 -2.95 -53.92 45.10
C ALA A 151 -3.20 -55.39 44.72
N TYR A 152 -2.28 -56.28 45.09
CA TYR A 152 -2.57 -57.70 45.12
C TYR A 152 -3.55 -57.96 46.27
N GLU A 153 -4.79 -58.30 45.93
CA GLU A 153 -5.74 -58.90 46.85
C GLU A 153 -5.33 -60.36 47.13
N ALA A 154 -5.37 -60.73 48.41
CA ALA A 154 -5.07 -62.06 48.94
C ALA A 154 -6.36 -62.86 49.17
#